data_AF-A0A484B2U5-F1
#
_entry.id   AF-A0A484B2U5-F1
#
_cell.length_a   1.000
_cell.length_b   1.000
_cell.length_c   1.000
_cell.angle_alpha   90.00
_cell.angle_beta   90.00
_cell.angle_gamma   90.00
#
_symmetry.space_group_name_H-M   'P 1'
#
loop_
_entity.id
_entity.type
_entity.pdbx_description
1 polymer ?
#
loop_
_entity_poly.entity_id
_entity_poly.type
_entity_poly.pdbx_seq_one_letter_code
_entity_poly.pdbx_strand_id
1 'polypeptide(L)'
;MKGWFDAFRDDGGPTLYSFSNRTPVTGDVSIVAVSVLFATFYVAFLVIFPGVRKQKFTTFSTVTLSLFVGLVILITRLGSAWHVAHATIIAPYKAFSREKLPARIGTHIGLMHVNVTLTADAKRKINDVQPTAAAAAAAAAASASASASSRICRKLQQLSNFHSRF
;
A
#
# COMPACT_ATOMS: atom_id res chain seq x y z
N MET A 1 -16.38 49.57 -12.23
CA MET A 1 -17.39 49.39 -11.16
C MET A 1 -17.24 47.99 -10.62
N LYS A 2 -16.89 47.85 -9.34
CA LYS A 2 -16.70 46.56 -8.67
C LYS A 2 -18.09 45.94 -8.43
N GLY A 3 -18.40 44.83 -9.07
CA GLY A 3 -19.71 44.18 -8.96
C GLY A 3 -19.84 43.36 -7.67
N TRP A 4 -21.06 43.05 -7.24
CA TRP A 4 -21.33 42.19 -6.08
C TRP A 4 -20.58 40.84 -6.14
N PHE A 5 -20.35 40.32 -7.35
CA PHE A 5 -19.60 39.09 -7.61
C PHE A 5 -18.07 39.21 -7.43
N ASP A 6 -17.55 40.41 -7.18
CA ASP A 6 -16.10 40.70 -7.00
C ASP A 6 -15.71 40.90 -5.52
N ALA A 7 -16.67 40.80 -4.58
CA ALA A 7 -16.47 41.16 -3.17
C ALA A 7 -15.57 40.19 -2.36
N PHE A 8 -15.21 39.04 -2.92
CA PHE A 8 -14.35 38.02 -2.28
C PHE A 8 -13.37 37.37 -3.25
N ARG A 9 -13.07 38.04 -4.37
CA ARG A 9 -12.15 37.55 -5.40
C ARG A 9 -11.05 38.59 -5.55
N ASP A 10 -9.80 38.21 -5.28
CA ASP A 10 -8.66 39.11 -5.47
C ASP A 10 -8.35 39.32 -6.96
N ASP A 11 -8.67 38.33 -7.80
CA ASP A 11 -8.47 38.38 -9.25
C ASP A 11 -9.79 38.07 -9.98
N GLY A 12 -10.36 39.07 -10.66
CA GLY A 12 -11.56 38.96 -11.50
C GLY A 12 -11.41 38.06 -12.74
N GLY A 13 -10.40 37.18 -12.78
CA GLY A 13 -10.19 36.15 -13.80
C GLY A 13 -10.94 34.84 -13.47
N PRO A 14 -10.89 33.82 -14.35
CA PRO A 14 -11.45 32.50 -14.06
C PRO A 14 -10.83 31.92 -12.78
N THR A 15 -11.59 31.08 -12.04
CA THR A 15 -11.10 30.45 -10.79
C THR A 15 -9.93 29.51 -11.07
N LEU A 16 -8.71 30.05 -11.10
CA LEU A 16 -7.46 29.31 -11.21
C LEU A 16 -6.86 29.17 -9.82
N TYR A 17 -6.92 27.96 -9.27
CA TYR A 17 -6.14 27.65 -8.08
C TYR A 17 -4.66 27.57 -8.51
N SER A 18 -3.81 28.51 -8.07
CA SER A 18 -2.38 28.56 -8.44
C SER A 18 -1.60 27.28 -8.11
N PHE A 19 -2.12 26.48 -7.17
CA PHE A 19 -1.55 25.21 -6.76
C PHE A 19 -2.55 24.09 -6.96
N SER A 20 -2.17 23.11 -7.80
CA SER A 20 -2.92 21.87 -7.95
C SER A 20 -2.69 20.96 -6.74
N ASN A 21 -3.30 21.27 -5.60
CA ASN A 21 -3.31 20.40 -4.43
C ASN A 21 -4.50 19.43 -4.51
N ARG A 22 -4.54 18.59 -5.55
CA ARG A 22 -5.51 17.51 -5.60
C ARG A 22 -5.09 16.44 -4.61
N THR A 23 -5.71 16.44 -3.42
CA THR A 23 -5.58 15.33 -2.48
C THR A 23 -6.30 14.12 -3.10
N PRO A 24 -5.59 13.04 -3.45
CA PRO A 24 -6.24 11.84 -3.93
C PRO A 24 -7.19 11.33 -2.84
N VAL A 25 -8.31 10.74 -3.26
CA VAL A 25 -9.23 10.06 -2.34
C VAL A 25 -8.47 8.90 -1.70
N THR A 26 -8.13 9.03 -0.41
CA THR A 26 -7.28 8.08 0.33
C THR A 26 -7.99 6.75 0.64
N GLY A 27 -9.32 6.69 0.55
CA GLY A 27 -10.09 5.49 0.85
C GLY A 27 -11.44 5.45 0.13
N ASP A 28 -12.06 4.27 0.08
CA ASP A 28 -13.36 4.09 -0.57
C ASP A 28 -14.42 5.01 0.04
N VAL A 29 -15.00 5.86 -0.79
CA VAL A 29 -16.01 6.86 -0.40
C VAL A 29 -17.20 6.20 0.30
N SER A 30 -17.58 4.99 -0.13
CA SER A 30 -18.71 4.25 0.41
C SER A 30 -18.45 3.80 1.84
N ILE A 31 -17.25 3.28 2.11
CA ILE A 31 -16.83 2.83 3.43
C ILE A 31 -16.77 4.02 4.39
N VAL A 32 -16.22 5.15 3.94
CA VAL A 32 -16.16 6.39 4.74
C VAL A 32 -17.56 6.92 5.02
N ALA A 33 -18.44 6.99 4.02
CA ALA A 33 -19.81 7.49 4.18
C ALA A 33 -20.61 6.66 5.18
N VAL A 34 -20.56 5.33 5.08
CA VAL A 34 -21.22 4.43 6.04
C VAL A 34 -20.65 4.62 7.44
N SER A 35 -19.32 4.73 7.58
CA SER A 35 -18.67 4.92 8.87
C SER A 35 -19.11 6.23 9.54
N VAL A 36 -19.18 7.33 8.78
CA VAL A 36 -19.65 8.64 9.28
C VAL A 36 -21.13 8.60 9.68
N LEU A 37 -21.97 7.90 8.92
CA LEU A 37 -23.39 7.75 9.22
C LEU A 37 -23.62 7.02 10.55
N PHE A 38 -22.96 5.88 10.77
CA PHE A 38 -23.04 5.17 12.04
C PHE A 38 -22.41 5.95 13.20
N ALA A 39 -21.30 6.65 12.97
CA ALA A 39 -20.68 7.52 13.97
C ALA A 39 -21.63 8.64 14.40
N THR A 40 -22.36 9.24 13.45
CA THR A 40 -23.33 10.30 13.74
C THR A 40 -24.48 9.77 14.58
N PHE A 41 -25.02 8.59 14.26
CA PHE A 41 -26.06 7.95 15.10
C PHE A 41 -25.54 7.60 16.49
N TYR A 42 -24.30 7.15 16.60
CA TYR A 42 -23.70 6.85 17.89
C TYR A 42 -23.50 8.12 18.74
N VAL A 43 -23.02 9.22 18.14
CA VAL A 43 -22.88 10.51 18.83
C VAL A 43 -24.24 11.06 19.26
N ALA A 44 -25.25 11.00 18.40
CA ALA A 44 -26.61 11.40 18.76
C ALA A 44 -27.13 10.61 19.98
N PHE A 45 -26.91 9.30 19.99
CA PHE A 45 -27.27 8.43 21.11
C PHE A 45 -26.53 8.80 22.40
N LEU A 46 -25.23 9.13 22.32
CA LEU A 46 -24.42 9.59 23.46
C LEU A 46 -24.91 10.92 24.04
N VAL A 47 -25.38 11.85 23.20
CA VAL A 47 -25.90 13.18 23.63
C VAL A 47 -27.27 13.07 24.31
N ILE A 48 -28.08 12.07 23.96
CA ILE A 48 -29.40 11.83 24.56
C ILE A 48 -29.28 11.09 25.90
N PHE A 49 -28.22 10.32 26.09
CA PHE A 49 -27.99 9.52 27.29
C PHE A 49 -27.59 10.24 28.60
N PRO A 50 -27.07 11.48 28.65
CA PRO A 50 -26.58 12.09 29.88
C PRO A 50 -27.70 12.46 30.87
N GLY A 51 -28.97 12.31 30.49
CA GLY A 51 -30.13 12.54 31.37
C GLY A 51 -30.51 11.39 32.31
N VAL A 52 -29.76 10.27 32.37
CA VAL A 52 -30.22 9.07 33.09
C VAL A 52 -29.49 8.84 34.42
N ARG A 53 -30.22 9.05 35.51
CA ARG A 53 -29.80 8.80 36.89
C ARG A 53 -30.07 7.32 37.29
N LYS A 54 -29.08 6.46 37.02
CA LYS A 54 -28.88 5.07 37.54
C LYS A 54 -29.61 3.89 36.83
N GLN A 55 -28.85 2.79 36.66
CA GLN A 55 -29.18 1.46 36.06
C GLN A 55 -29.49 1.37 34.55
N LYS A 56 -28.59 1.81 33.65
CA LYS A 56 -28.74 1.55 32.19
C LYS A 56 -27.49 1.08 31.44
N PHE A 57 -26.46 0.62 32.14
CA PHE A 57 -25.20 0.21 31.49
C PHE A 57 -25.39 -0.98 30.54
N THR A 58 -26.27 -1.92 30.90
CA THR A 58 -26.61 -3.08 30.06
C THR A 58 -27.37 -2.66 28.80
N THR A 59 -28.39 -1.81 28.92
CA THR A 59 -29.12 -1.26 27.76
C THR A 59 -28.21 -0.45 26.85
N PHE A 60 -27.33 0.38 27.43
CA PHE A 60 -26.33 1.13 26.68
C PHE A 60 -25.37 0.21 25.92
N SER A 61 -24.85 -0.83 26.57
CA SER A 61 -23.97 -1.80 25.92
C SER A 61 -24.69 -2.57 24.81
N THR A 62 -25.96 -2.94 25.00
CA THR A 62 -26.74 -3.65 23.99
C THR A 62 -26.97 -2.81 22.74
N VAL A 63 -27.31 -1.52 22.90
CA VAL A 63 -27.51 -0.61 21.75
C VAL A 63 -26.18 -0.30 21.06
N THR A 64 -25.10 -0.11 21.82
CA THR A 64 -23.77 0.11 21.26
C THR A 64 -23.31 -1.12 20.46
N LEU A 65 -23.51 -2.32 21.00
CA LEU A 65 -23.16 -3.57 20.33
C LEU A 65 -23.99 -3.77 19.06
N SER A 66 -25.29 -3.46 19.07
CA SER A 66 -26.13 -3.61 17.87
C SER A 66 -25.74 -2.66 16.75
N LEU A 67 -25.47 -1.38 17.07
CA LEU A 67 -24.92 -0.39 16.13
C LEU A 67 -23.56 -0.83 15.58
N PHE A 68 -22.68 -1.34 16.46
CA PHE A 68 -21.36 -1.83 16.08
C PHE A 68 -21.45 -3.03 15.13
N VAL A 69 -22.29 -4.02 15.44
CA VAL A 69 -22.50 -5.20 14.58
C VAL A 69 -23.07 -4.76 13.22
N GLY A 70 -24.03 -3.84 13.19
CA GLY A 70 -24.56 -3.28 11.94
C GLY A 70 -23.49 -2.61 11.09
N LEU A 71 -22.61 -1.82 11.71
CA LEU A 71 -21.48 -1.18 11.05
C LEU A 71 -20.51 -2.21 10.46
N VAL A 72 -20.12 -3.22 11.26
CA VAL A 72 -19.20 -4.28 10.81
C VAL A 72 -19.78 -5.04 9.62
N ILE A 73 -21.07 -5.40 9.65
CA ILE A 73 -21.72 -6.11 8.54
C ILE A 73 -21.65 -5.27 7.25
N LEU A 74 -21.98 -3.98 7.31
CA LEU A 74 -21.95 -3.12 6.13
C LEU A 74 -20.53 -2.89 5.60
N ILE A 75 -19.55 -2.66 6.49
CA ILE A 75 -18.14 -2.51 6.09
C ILE A 75 -17.64 -3.81 5.45
N THR A 76 -17.96 -4.97 6.02
CA THR A 76 -17.50 -6.26 5.49
C THR A 76 -18.09 -6.52 4.10
N ARG A 77 -19.35 -6.10 3.86
CA ARG A 77 -19.99 -6.18 2.54
C ARG A 77 -19.29 -5.30 1.50
N LEU A 78 -18.96 -4.07 1.86
CA LEU A 78 -18.34 -3.09 0.96
C LEU A 78 -16.83 -3.29 0.83
N GLY A 79 -16.21 -3.95 1.80
CA GLY A 79 -14.77 -4.18 1.86
C GLY A 79 -14.27 -5.11 0.75
N SER A 80 -13.12 -4.76 0.20
CA SER A 80 -12.42 -5.49 -0.86
C SER A 80 -11.32 -6.41 -0.33
N ALA A 81 -11.26 -6.65 0.98
CA ALA A 81 -10.14 -7.28 1.67
C ALA A 81 -10.42 -8.73 2.10
N TRP A 82 -11.35 -9.43 1.43
CA TRP A 82 -11.65 -10.82 1.75
C TRP A 82 -10.52 -11.76 1.36
N HIS A 83 -9.92 -11.50 0.21
CA HIS A 83 -8.72 -12.20 -0.21
C HIS A 83 -7.76 -11.20 -0.87
N VAL A 84 -6.51 -11.19 -0.42
CA VAL A 84 -5.50 -10.27 -0.92
C VAL A 84 -4.30 -11.07 -1.39
N ALA A 85 -3.93 -10.88 -2.66
CA ALA A 85 -2.78 -11.50 -3.27
C ALA A 85 -1.86 -10.43 -3.84
N HIS A 86 -0.54 -10.60 -3.64
CA HIS A 86 0.47 -9.71 -4.20
C HIS A 86 1.51 -10.52 -4.96
N ALA A 87 1.85 -10.06 -6.16
CA ALA A 87 2.94 -10.62 -6.94
C ALA A 87 3.81 -9.49 -7.50
N THR A 88 5.10 -9.76 -7.66
CA THR A 88 6.01 -8.82 -8.32
C THR A 88 6.27 -9.33 -9.72
N ILE A 89 5.95 -8.52 -10.73
CA ILE A 89 6.03 -8.90 -12.14
C ILE A 89 6.80 -7.84 -12.94
N ILE A 90 7.39 -8.27 -14.05
CA ILE A 90 7.97 -7.37 -15.04
C ILE A 90 7.02 -7.37 -16.23
N ALA A 91 6.25 -6.29 -16.38
CA ALA A 91 5.17 -6.20 -17.37
C ALA A 91 5.36 -5.02 -18.32
N PRO A 92 4.89 -5.12 -19.58
CA PRO A 92 4.81 -3.96 -20.48
C PRO A 92 3.78 -2.96 -19.93
N TYR A 93 4.15 -1.69 -19.85
CA TYR A 93 3.29 -0.65 -19.26
C TYR A 93 2.22 -0.10 -20.22
N LYS A 94 2.55 0.05 -21.51
CA LYS A 94 1.67 0.66 -22.52
C LYS A 94 1.71 -0.15 -23.81
N ALA A 95 0.58 -0.26 -24.49
CA ALA A 95 0.50 -0.84 -25.83
C ALA A 95 1.50 -0.17 -26.78
N PHE A 96 2.15 -0.97 -27.63
CA PHE A 96 3.18 -0.53 -28.59
C PHE A 96 4.50 0.03 -27.99
N SER A 97 4.73 -0.08 -26.68
CA SER A 97 6.04 0.20 -26.07
C SER A 97 6.77 -1.10 -25.72
N ARG A 98 8.08 -1.15 -25.99
CA ARG A 98 8.95 -2.26 -25.58
C ARG A 98 9.45 -2.12 -24.13
N GLU A 99 9.15 -0.98 -23.49
CA GLU A 99 9.57 -0.71 -22.13
C GLU A 99 8.81 -1.60 -21.14
N LYS A 100 9.55 -2.42 -20.39
CA LYS A 100 9.02 -3.26 -19.32
C LYS A 100 9.33 -2.59 -17.99
N LEU A 101 8.31 -2.46 -17.14
CA LEU A 101 8.45 -1.86 -15.83
C LEU A 101 8.40 -2.97 -14.76
N PRO A 102 9.35 -3.01 -13.81
CA PRO A 102 9.18 -3.80 -12.60
C PRO A 102 8.04 -3.17 -11.78
N ALA A 103 6.97 -3.94 -11.57
CA ALA A 103 5.80 -3.48 -10.86
C ALA A 103 5.26 -4.57 -9.93
N ARG A 104 4.69 -4.14 -8.81
CA ARG A 104 3.95 -4.99 -7.88
C ARG A 104 2.49 -4.96 -8.26
N ILE A 105 1.96 -6.10 -8.65
CA ILE A 105 0.53 -6.30 -8.87
C ILE A 105 -0.10 -6.78 -7.56
N GLY A 106 -1.17 -6.11 -7.12
CA GLY A 106 -1.96 -6.48 -5.96
C GLY A 106 -3.41 -6.67 -6.35
N THR A 107 -3.96 -7.85 -6.08
CA THR A 107 -5.37 -8.17 -6.34
C THR A 107 -6.10 -8.28 -5.01
N HIS A 108 -7.06 -7.39 -4.81
CA HIS A 108 -7.92 -7.31 -3.63
C HIS A 108 -9.32 -7.77 -4.02
N ILE A 109 -9.72 -8.95 -3.55
CA ILE A 109 -11.01 -9.56 -3.85
C ILE A 109 -11.98 -9.22 -2.72
N GLY A 110 -13.07 -8.54 -3.06
CA GLY A 110 -14.27 -8.37 -2.24
C GLY A 110 -15.32 -9.42 -2.60
N LEU A 111 -16.47 -9.41 -1.90
CA LEU A 111 -17.54 -10.39 -2.21
C LEU A 111 -18.17 -10.16 -3.58
N MET A 112 -18.22 -8.91 -4.05
CA MET A 112 -18.95 -8.52 -5.26
C MET A 112 -18.06 -7.86 -6.31
N HIS A 113 -16.79 -7.59 -5.99
CA HIS A 113 -15.88 -6.89 -6.88
C HIS A 113 -14.43 -7.34 -6.65
N VAL A 114 -13.59 -7.09 -7.64
CA VAL A 114 -12.15 -7.33 -7.56
C VAL A 114 -11.43 -6.04 -7.92
N ASN A 115 -10.60 -5.54 -7.01
CA ASN A 115 -9.78 -4.36 -7.22
C ASN A 115 -8.34 -4.80 -7.53
N VAL A 116 -7.85 -4.43 -8.71
CA VAL A 116 -6.49 -4.75 -9.15
C VAL A 116 -5.65 -3.49 -9.14
N THR A 117 -4.55 -3.53 -8.41
CA THR A 117 -3.59 -2.44 -8.26
C THR A 117 -2.29 -2.81 -8.94
N LEU A 118 -1.68 -1.86 -9.65
CA LEU A 118 -0.35 -2.01 -10.24
C LEU A 118 0.52 -0.85 -9.75
N THR A 119 1.43 -1.15 -8.83
CA THR A 119 2.34 -0.16 -8.24
C THR A 119 3.73 -0.33 -8.83
N ALA A 120 4.28 0.73 -9.42
CA ALA A 120 5.64 0.70 -9.96
C ALA A 120 6.68 0.62 -8.85
N ASP A 121 7.66 -0.28 -8.97
CA ASP A 121 8.81 -0.32 -8.08
C ASP A 121 9.85 0.72 -8.55
N ALA A 122 9.67 1.97 -8.13
CA ALA A 122 10.55 3.09 -8.49
C ALA A 122 12.01 2.91 -8.05
N LYS A 123 12.27 1.98 -7.11
CA LYS A 123 13.62 1.69 -6.60
C LYS A 123 14.59 1.14 -7.66
N ARG A 124 14.09 0.53 -8.75
CA ARG A 124 14.97 -0.11 -9.74
C ARG A 124 15.53 0.84 -10.80
N LYS A 125 14.82 1.94 -11.13
CA LYS A 125 15.30 2.94 -12.11
C LYS A 125 16.58 3.67 -11.68
N ILE A 126 16.86 3.77 -10.38
CA ILE A 126 18.03 4.48 -9.85
C ILE A 126 19.31 3.65 -9.98
N ASN A 127 19.22 2.33 -9.86
CA ASN A 127 20.39 1.44 -9.95
C ASN A 127 20.81 1.16 -11.41
N ASP A 128 19.94 1.41 -12.38
CA ASP A 128 20.23 1.23 -13.80
C ASP A 128 20.81 2.51 -14.47
N VAL A 129 20.90 3.64 -13.74
CA VAL A 129 21.39 4.94 -14.27
C VAL A 129 22.80 5.30 -13.79
N GLN A 130 23.42 4.58 -12.85
CA GLN A 130 24.81 4.81 -12.44
C GLN A 130 25.31 3.56 -11.67
N PRO A 131 26.41 2.86 -12.01
CA PRO A 131 27.49 3.14 -12.96
C PRO A 131 27.92 1.91 -13.81
N THR A 132 27.63 1.88 -15.10
CA THR A 132 28.30 0.94 -16.04
C THR A 132 29.80 1.25 -16.20
N ALA A 133 30.29 2.38 -15.67
CA ALA A 133 31.69 2.76 -15.66
C ALA A 133 32.50 2.24 -14.44
N ALA A 134 31.87 1.91 -13.29
CA ALA A 134 32.62 1.47 -12.09
C ALA A 134 32.68 -0.07 -11.93
N ALA A 135 31.78 -0.82 -12.58
CA ALA A 135 31.78 -2.29 -12.52
C ALA A 135 32.98 -2.94 -13.23
N ALA A 136 33.64 -2.23 -14.15
CA ALA A 136 34.87 -2.72 -14.80
C ALA A 136 36.08 -2.75 -13.82
N ALA A 137 36.09 -1.96 -12.75
CA ALA A 137 37.19 -1.93 -11.78
C ALA A 137 37.02 -2.96 -10.63
N ALA A 138 35.78 -3.31 -10.26
CA ALA A 138 35.52 -4.23 -9.15
C ALA A 138 35.63 -5.73 -9.52
N ALA A 139 35.48 -6.09 -10.81
CA ALA A 139 35.60 -7.46 -11.28
C ALA A 139 37.04 -8.02 -11.22
N ALA A 140 38.06 -7.16 -11.10
CA ALA A 140 39.46 -7.59 -10.98
C ALA A 140 39.87 -8.00 -9.55
N ALA A 141 39.13 -7.58 -8.51
CA ALA A 141 39.48 -7.86 -7.11
C ALA A 141 38.83 -9.15 -6.54
N ALA A 142 37.71 -9.60 -7.13
CA ALA A 142 36.96 -10.76 -6.62
C ALA A 142 37.48 -12.14 -7.11
N SER A 143 38.32 -12.18 -8.15
CA SER A 143 38.87 -13.43 -8.70
C SER A 143 40.04 -14.02 -7.89
N ALA A 144 40.64 -13.25 -6.96
CA ALA A 144 41.75 -13.71 -6.13
C ALA A 144 41.29 -14.52 -4.89
N SER A 145 40.12 -14.20 -4.32
CA SER A 145 39.61 -14.85 -3.09
C SER A 145 38.97 -16.23 -3.36
N ALA A 146 38.33 -16.41 -4.52
CA ALA A 146 37.67 -17.68 -4.87
C ALA A 146 38.65 -18.82 -5.21
N SER A 147 39.87 -18.52 -5.68
CA SER A 147 40.86 -19.55 -6.05
C SER A 147 41.49 -20.24 -4.82
N ALA A 148 41.67 -19.51 -3.71
CA ALA A 148 42.30 -20.03 -2.49
C ALA A 148 41.43 -21.06 -1.75
N SER A 149 40.12 -20.80 -1.66
CA SER A 149 39.17 -21.69 -0.95
C SER A 149 38.99 -23.03 -1.67
N SER A 150 39.09 -23.04 -3.01
CA SER A 150 38.96 -24.27 -3.83
C SER A 150 40.12 -25.25 -3.65
N ARG A 151 41.33 -24.77 -3.32
CA ARG A 151 42.53 -25.63 -3.17
C ARG A 151 42.57 -26.31 -1.80
N ILE A 152 42.12 -25.63 -0.75
CA ILE A 152 42.05 -26.18 0.61
C ILE A 152 40.97 -27.28 0.68
N CYS A 153 39.83 -27.06 0.04
CA CYS A 153 38.73 -28.03 -0.01
C CYS A 153 39.12 -29.31 -0.77
N ARG A 154 39.83 -29.20 -1.91
CA ARG A 154 40.32 -30.39 -2.63
C ARG A 154 41.37 -31.19 -1.85
N LYS A 155 42.18 -30.53 -1.02
CA LYS A 155 43.24 -31.19 -0.25
C LYS A 155 42.68 -31.95 0.96
N LEU A 156 41.58 -31.48 1.54
CA LEU A 156 40.83 -32.20 2.58
C LEU A 156 40.07 -33.42 2.04
N GLN A 157 39.53 -33.35 0.82
CA GLN A 157 38.85 -34.48 0.17
C GLN A 157 39.81 -35.63 -0.23
N GLN A 158 41.08 -35.33 -0.46
CA GLN A 158 42.11 -36.34 -0.76
C GLN A 158 42.61 -37.04 0.52
N LEU A 159 42.71 -36.31 1.64
CA LEU A 159 43.09 -36.87 2.95
C LEU A 159 42.02 -37.80 3.52
N SER A 160 40.73 -37.51 3.32
CA SER A 160 39.65 -38.40 3.79
C SER A 160 39.60 -39.74 3.05
N ASN A 161 39.93 -39.76 1.75
CA ASN A 161 39.96 -40.98 0.95
C ASN A 161 41.17 -41.88 1.22
N PHE A 162 42.25 -41.34 1.79
CA PHE A 162 43.44 -42.12 2.13
C PHE A 162 43.26 -42.90 3.45
N HIS A 163 42.48 -42.36 4.39
CA HIS A 163 42.22 -43.02 5.68
C HIS A 163 41.23 -44.19 5.57
N SER A 164 40.52 -44.36 4.45
CA SER A 164 39.59 -45.48 4.23
C SER A 164 40.22 -46.69 3.51
N ARG A 165 41.53 -46.67 3.25
CA ARG A 165 42.26 -47.74 2.54
C ARG A 165 43.43 -48.35 3.33
N PHE A 166 43.50 -48.11 4.64
CA PHE A 166 44.33 -48.86 5.58
C PHE A 166 43.48 -49.35 6.75
#